data_AF-A0AAE9MVB8-F1
#
_entry.id   AF-A0AAE9MVB8-F1
#
_cell.length_a   1.000
_cell.length_b   1.000
_cell.length_c   1.000
_cell.angle_alpha   90.00
_cell.angle_beta   90.00
_cell.angle_gamma   90.00
#
_symmetry.space_group_name_H-M   'P 1'
#
loop_
_entity.id
_entity.type
_entity.pdbx_description
1 polymer ?
#
loop_
_entity_poly.entity_id
_entity_poly.type
_entity_poly.pdbx_seq_one_letter_code
_entity_poly.pdbx_strand_id
1 'polypeptide(L)'
;MKKLLMIPITVCLLAGGVRAFAYGVNSFTVYDAQDKIVHKITDKDEINALYLLFQESLLLEADEASFTELPKDAQELYRYVLSYNYGDNDEQDFNFIVYKNYPLCRISVSQLQKTEDIPKELTWKLFKYAYEIVSKPAEVKKQLSYSVKNSYIRIYDDKNTLLLFITGEKILDIFDTLFGEDIAEIEIEERNLKSLFTAESIHNGREVLVHYSFMDDDKIMKLYLYKNTKEMNITTDTGVLKVNLSEEAYRILSSPKSFQKEFEKRR
;
A
#
# COMPACT_ATOMS: atom_id res chain seq x y z
N MET A 1 17.80 -32.90 -9.91
CA MET A 1 16.70 -32.16 -9.27
C MET A 1 17.30 -31.06 -8.40
N LYS A 2 17.43 -29.84 -8.93
CA LYS A 2 17.96 -28.69 -8.18
C LYS A 2 16.77 -27.89 -7.66
N LYS A 3 16.66 -27.76 -6.34
CA LYS A 3 15.79 -26.80 -5.66
C LYS A 3 16.12 -25.42 -6.21
N LEU A 4 15.22 -24.83 -6.99
CA LEU A 4 15.34 -23.44 -7.41
C LEU A 4 14.99 -22.60 -6.17
N LEU A 5 15.96 -21.86 -5.65
CA LEU A 5 15.71 -20.75 -4.73
C LEU A 5 14.77 -19.77 -5.44
N MET A 6 13.49 -19.83 -5.12
CA MET A 6 12.63 -18.65 -5.12
C MET A 6 12.98 -17.83 -3.88
N ILE A 7 12.71 -16.51 -3.95
CA ILE A 7 13.07 -15.41 -3.04
C ILE A 7 14.21 -14.58 -3.70
N PRO A 8 14.00 -13.31 -4.17
CA PRO A 8 12.92 -12.42 -3.76
C PRO A 8 12.51 -11.23 -4.69
N ILE A 9 11.30 -11.25 -5.26
CA ILE A 9 10.63 -10.01 -5.71
C ILE A 9 9.91 -9.33 -4.52
N THR A 10 9.55 -10.12 -3.50
CA THR A 10 9.21 -9.64 -2.15
C THR A 10 10.35 -8.80 -1.55
N VAL A 11 11.57 -8.79 -2.13
CA VAL A 11 12.70 -7.97 -1.66
C VAL A 11 12.95 -6.72 -2.48
N CYS A 12 12.33 -6.50 -3.63
CA CYS A 12 12.64 -5.31 -4.45
C CYS A 12 11.58 -4.21 -4.35
N LEU A 13 10.28 -4.54 -4.34
CA LEU A 13 9.21 -3.58 -4.00
C LEU A 13 8.84 -3.63 -2.52
N LEU A 14 9.01 -4.80 -1.89
CA LEU A 14 8.73 -5.02 -0.48
C LEU A 14 10.01 -4.99 0.39
N ALA A 15 11.16 -5.54 0.00
CA ALA A 15 12.43 -5.28 0.73
C ALA A 15 13.30 -4.16 0.15
N GLY A 16 12.87 -3.50 -0.92
CA GLY A 16 13.19 -2.09 -1.14
C GLY A 16 12.49 -1.21 -0.09
N GLY A 17 11.49 -1.75 0.62
CA GLY A 17 10.91 -1.15 1.82
C GLY A 17 11.55 -1.71 3.09
N VAL A 18 11.41 -3.01 3.36
CA VAL A 18 11.77 -3.60 4.65
C VAL A 18 13.28 -3.80 4.87
N ARG A 19 14.09 -4.05 3.83
CA ARG A 19 15.57 -4.06 3.98
C ARG A 19 16.22 -2.70 3.68
N ALA A 20 15.55 -1.79 2.96
CA ALA A 20 16.04 -0.43 2.81
C ALA A 20 15.95 0.37 4.13
N PHE A 21 15.02 0.04 5.04
CA PHE A 21 15.01 0.64 6.38
C PHE A 21 16.08 0.11 7.33
N ALA A 22 16.59 -1.11 7.07
CA ALA A 22 17.77 -1.61 7.77
C ALA A 22 19.08 -0.99 7.25
N TYR A 23 19.11 -0.38 6.05
CA TYR A 23 20.38 0.04 5.43
C TYR A 23 20.45 1.39 4.66
N GLY A 24 19.41 2.25 4.63
CA GLY A 24 19.65 3.69 4.40
C GLY A 24 18.71 4.49 3.49
N VAL A 25 17.38 4.41 3.64
CA VAL A 25 16.50 5.45 3.07
C VAL A 25 16.78 6.80 3.76
N ASN A 26 17.19 7.81 2.99
CA ASN A 26 17.74 9.06 3.52
C ASN A 26 16.78 10.24 3.40
N SER A 27 16.07 10.37 2.27
CA SER A 27 15.17 11.49 2.03
C SER A 27 14.25 11.28 0.83
N PHE A 28 13.16 12.04 0.79
CA PHE A 28 12.50 12.38 -0.46
C PHE A 28 12.94 13.77 -0.90
N THR A 29 13.49 13.89 -2.11
CA THR A 29 13.66 15.19 -2.78
C THR A 29 12.56 15.36 -3.82
N VAL A 30 11.82 16.46 -3.73
CA VAL A 30 10.65 16.71 -4.57
C VAL A 30 10.95 17.77 -5.60
N TYR A 31 10.81 17.40 -6.86
CA TYR A 31 11.02 18.27 -8.01
C TYR A 31 9.68 18.66 -8.63
N ASP A 32 9.53 19.90 -9.06
CA ASP A 32 8.44 20.29 -9.96
C ASP A 32 8.73 19.82 -11.41
N ALA A 33 7.78 20.06 -12.31
CA ALA A 33 7.89 19.73 -13.72
C ALA A 33 8.95 20.54 -14.50
N GLN A 34 9.67 21.46 -13.85
CA GLN A 34 10.82 22.19 -14.40
C GLN A 34 12.15 21.73 -13.78
N ASP A 35 12.15 20.55 -13.13
CA ASP A 35 13.30 19.99 -12.41
C ASP A 35 13.83 20.89 -11.28
N LYS A 36 12.99 21.77 -10.71
CA LYS A 36 13.37 22.56 -9.54
C LYS A 36 12.98 21.83 -8.27
N ILE A 37 13.91 21.78 -7.31
CA ILE A 37 13.61 21.28 -5.97
C ILE A 37 12.65 22.25 -5.29
N VAL A 38 11.43 21.78 -5.03
CA VAL A 38 10.39 22.56 -4.33
C VAL A 38 10.26 22.16 -2.87
N HIS A 39 10.68 20.95 -2.52
CA HIS A 39 10.66 20.47 -1.14
C HIS A 39 11.66 19.33 -0.92
N LYS A 40 12.08 19.14 0.33
CA LYS A 40 12.90 18.01 0.76
C LYS A 40 12.37 17.50 2.09
N ILE A 41 12.10 16.20 2.16
CA ILE A 41 11.60 15.51 3.33
C ILE A 41 12.73 14.64 3.88
N THR A 42 13.23 14.98 5.06
CA THR A 42 14.38 14.33 5.69
C THR A 42 14.04 13.71 7.05
N ASP A 43 12.86 13.99 7.58
CA ASP A 43 12.39 13.38 8.81
C ASP A 43 12.05 11.91 8.55
N LYS A 44 12.59 11.01 9.38
CA LYS A 44 12.48 9.57 9.16
C LYS A 44 11.03 9.10 9.18
N ASP A 45 10.23 9.60 10.10
CA ASP A 45 8.83 9.19 10.22
C ASP A 45 8.03 9.71 9.01
N GLU A 46 8.33 10.93 8.56
CA GLU A 46 7.71 11.53 7.38
C GLU A 46 8.02 10.76 6.09
N ILE A 47 9.30 10.39 5.89
CA ILE A 47 9.74 9.55 4.78
C ILE A 47 8.99 8.22 4.80
N ASN A 48 8.93 7.56 5.96
CA ASN A 48 8.29 6.26 6.10
C ASN A 48 6.82 6.31 5.71
N ALA A 49 6.03 7.23 6.28
CA ALA A 49 4.61 7.23 5.99
C ALA A 49 4.30 7.65 4.55
N LEU A 50 5.10 8.54 3.94
CA LEU A 50 4.93 8.90 2.54
C LEU A 50 5.22 7.71 1.62
N TYR A 51 6.29 6.97 1.90
CA TYR A 51 6.61 5.74 1.17
C TYR A 51 5.50 4.69 1.32
N LEU A 52 5.04 4.46 2.56
CA LEU A 52 3.96 3.51 2.85
C LEU A 52 2.63 3.92 2.19
N LEU A 53 2.36 5.23 2.05
CA LEU A 53 1.20 5.74 1.33
C LEU A 53 1.26 5.39 -0.17
N PHE A 54 2.43 5.56 -0.81
CA PHE A 54 2.63 5.14 -2.20
C PHE A 54 2.49 3.63 -2.37
N GLN A 55 3.09 2.84 -1.46
CA GLN A 55 2.95 1.38 -1.47
C GLN A 55 1.51 0.93 -1.28
N GLU A 56 0.80 1.51 -0.31
CA GLU A 56 -0.61 1.24 -0.08
C GLU A 56 -1.43 1.48 -1.34
N SER A 57 -1.24 2.63 -2.01
CA SER A 57 -1.97 2.93 -3.25
C SER A 57 -1.64 1.95 -4.37
N LEU A 58 -0.39 1.55 -4.50
CA LEU A 58 0.04 0.61 -5.53
C LEU A 58 -0.60 -0.78 -5.31
N LEU A 59 -0.63 -1.24 -4.06
CA LEU A 59 -1.20 -2.54 -3.70
C LEU A 59 -2.71 -2.61 -3.96
N LEU A 60 -3.45 -1.53 -3.72
CA LEU A 60 -4.88 -1.46 -4.03
C LEU A 60 -5.14 -1.69 -5.53
N GLU A 61 -4.39 -0.99 -6.38
CA GLU A 61 -4.56 -1.10 -7.83
C GLU A 61 -4.08 -2.46 -8.35
N ALA A 62 -3.10 -3.08 -7.68
CA ALA A 62 -2.70 -4.45 -7.95
C ALA A 62 -3.76 -5.48 -7.53
N ASP A 63 -4.48 -5.24 -6.44
CA ASP A 63 -5.60 -6.08 -5.97
C ASP A 63 -6.79 -5.98 -6.95
N GLU A 64 -7.06 -4.78 -7.47
CA GLU A 64 -8.08 -4.50 -8.48
C GLU A 64 -7.65 -4.88 -9.91
N ALA A 65 -6.36 -5.18 -10.13
CA ALA A 65 -5.75 -5.31 -11.46
C ALA A 65 -6.08 -4.11 -12.38
N SER A 66 -6.09 -2.90 -11.82
CA SER A 66 -6.61 -1.66 -12.44
C SER A 66 -5.52 -0.72 -12.98
N PHE A 67 -4.32 -1.24 -13.26
CA PHE A 67 -3.25 -0.47 -13.91
C PHE A 67 -3.70 0.17 -15.22
N THR A 68 -3.16 1.35 -15.50
CA THR A 68 -3.57 2.17 -16.63
C THR A 68 -2.38 2.62 -17.45
N GLU A 69 -2.62 2.96 -18.71
CA GLU A 69 -1.64 3.70 -19.51
C GLU A 69 -1.60 5.16 -19.07
N LEU A 70 -0.44 5.80 -19.26
CA LEU A 70 -0.30 7.23 -19.05
C LEU A 70 -0.99 8.01 -20.19
N PRO A 71 -1.95 8.91 -19.91
CA PRO A 71 -2.56 9.74 -20.94
C PRO A 71 -1.54 10.62 -21.66
N LYS A 72 -1.73 10.87 -22.96
CA LYS A 72 -0.79 11.64 -23.80
C LYS A 72 -0.64 13.10 -23.38
N ASP A 73 -1.67 13.66 -22.76
CA ASP A 73 -1.74 15.03 -22.25
C ASP A 73 -1.45 15.11 -20.73
N ALA A 74 -1.01 14.01 -20.12
CA ALA A 74 -0.61 13.99 -18.72
C ALA A 74 0.60 14.93 -18.49
N GLN A 75 0.46 15.81 -17.50
CA GLN A 75 1.49 16.77 -17.11
C GLN A 75 2.00 16.40 -15.73
N GLU A 76 3.32 16.25 -15.61
CA GLU A 76 3.96 16.04 -14.31
C GLU A 76 3.59 17.20 -13.39
N LEU A 77 3.19 16.86 -12.17
CA LEU A 77 2.99 17.80 -11.08
C LEU A 77 4.25 17.84 -10.24
N TYR A 78 4.63 16.68 -9.72
CA TYR A 78 5.83 16.50 -8.91
C TYR A 78 6.50 15.16 -9.21
N ARG A 79 7.83 15.15 -9.15
CA ARG A 79 8.64 13.93 -9.09
C ARG A 79 9.26 13.82 -7.70
N TYR A 80 8.86 12.77 -6.98
CA TYR A 80 9.40 12.40 -5.68
C TYR A 80 10.54 11.41 -5.89
N VAL A 81 11.76 11.86 -5.60
CA VAL A 81 12.98 11.06 -5.68
C VAL A 81 13.28 10.54 -4.28
N LEU A 82 13.10 9.23 -4.08
CA LEU A 82 13.47 8.52 -2.86
C LEU A 82 14.93 8.11 -2.96
N SER A 83 15.79 8.76 -2.18
CA SER A 83 17.21 8.42 -2.14
C SER A 83 17.47 7.40 -1.03
N TYR A 84 18.14 6.30 -1.37
CA TYR A 84 18.50 5.24 -0.44
C TYR A 84 19.92 4.71 -0.66
N ASN A 85 20.60 4.36 0.44
CA ASN A 85 21.89 3.69 0.44
C ASN A 85 21.72 2.19 0.66
N TYR A 86 22.50 1.39 -0.07
CA TYR A 86 22.55 -0.07 0.12
C TYR A 86 23.99 -0.50 0.44
N GLY A 87 24.52 -0.05 1.58
CA GLY A 87 25.79 -0.51 2.16
C GLY A 87 27.09 -0.17 1.40
N ASP A 88 27.04 0.05 0.09
CA ASP A 88 28.20 0.21 -0.79
C ASP A 88 28.20 1.57 -1.51
N ASN A 89 28.13 2.70 -0.77
CA ASN A 89 28.38 4.09 -1.22
C ASN A 89 27.70 4.63 -2.51
N ASP A 90 26.93 3.83 -3.23
CA ASP A 90 26.19 4.24 -4.42
C ASP A 90 24.74 4.54 -4.01
N GLU A 91 24.44 5.84 -3.93
CA GLU A 91 23.07 6.34 -3.71
C GLU A 91 22.20 5.89 -4.89
N GLN A 92 21.17 5.10 -4.59
CA GLN A 92 20.17 4.72 -5.56
C GLN A 92 18.94 5.59 -5.34
N ASP A 93 18.31 5.96 -6.45
CA ASP A 93 17.15 6.84 -6.46
C ASP A 93 15.94 6.13 -7.05
N PHE A 94 14.85 6.04 -6.29
CA PHE A 94 13.58 5.52 -6.78
C PHE A 94 12.57 6.65 -7.01
N ASN A 95 11.94 6.70 -8.18
CA ASN A 95 11.14 7.84 -8.61
C ASN A 95 9.64 7.53 -8.61
N PHE A 96 8.86 8.33 -7.88
CA PHE A 96 7.41 8.40 -8.00
C PHE A 96 7.02 9.70 -8.72
N ILE A 97 6.33 9.59 -9.85
CA ILE A 97 5.90 10.75 -10.64
C ILE A 97 4.39 10.92 -10.49
N VAL A 98 3.97 12.05 -9.92
CA VAL A 98 2.57 12.43 -9.70
C VAL A 98 2.15 13.41 -10.78
N TYR A 99 0.92 13.30 -11.29
CA TYR A 99 0.40 14.12 -12.39
C TYR A 99 -0.64 15.16 -11.95
N LYS A 100 -0.70 16.29 -12.65
CA LYS A 100 -1.57 17.42 -12.30
C LYS A 100 -3.02 17.23 -12.74
N ASN A 101 -3.19 16.71 -13.96
CA ASN A 101 -4.50 16.63 -14.61
C ASN A 101 -5.21 15.29 -14.34
N TYR A 102 -4.50 14.36 -13.71
CA TYR A 102 -4.98 13.03 -13.38
C TYR A 102 -4.46 12.60 -12.01
N PRO A 103 -5.25 11.93 -11.17
CA PRO A 103 -4.80 11.36 -9.91
C PRO A 103 -4.01 10.08 -10.19
N LEU A 104 -2.89 10.19 -10.90
CA LEU A 104 -2.04 9.08 -11.30
C LEU A 104 -0.68 9.21 -10.63
N CYS A 105 -0.09 8.05 -10.37
CA CYS A 105 1.32 7.91 -10.05
C CYS A 105 1.97 6.97 -11.06
N ARG A 106 3.22 7.25 -11.42
CA ARG A 106 4.04 6.38 -12.27
C ARG A 106 5.38 6.11 -11.63
N ILE A 107 5.87 4.88 -11.77
CA ILE A 107 7.25 4.49 -11.47
C ILE A 107 7.91 3.95 -12.74
N SER A 108 9.22 4.17 -12.88
CA SER A 108 10.03 3.42 -13.84
C SER A 108 10.53 2.14 -13.18
N VAL A 109 10.27 1.02 -13.81
CA VAL A 109 10.63 -0.32 -13.33
C VAL A 109 11.98 -0.76 -13.92
N SER A 110 12.61 0.06 -14.79
CA SER A 110 13.91 -0.24 -15.40
C SER A 110 15.03 -0.49 -14.38
N GLN A 111 14.88 -0.03 -13.13
CA GLN A 111 15.79 -0.31 -12.01
C GLN A 111 15.65 -1.74 -11.44
N LEU A 112 14.59 -2.47 -11.80
CA LEU A 112 14.30 -3.84 -11.35
C LEU A 112 14.48 -4.90 -12.46
N GLN A 113 14.74 -4.47 -13.70
CA GLN A 113 14.59 -5.28 -14.92
C GLN A 113 15.79 -6.15 -15.33
N LYS A 114 16.57 -6.68 -14.39
CA LYS A 114 17.70 -7.55 -14.81
C LYS A 114 17.30 -9.01 -15.06
N THR A 115 16.14 -9.48 -14.62
CA THR A 115 15.81 -10.92 -14.65
C THR A 115 14.36 -11.30 -14.92
N GLU A 116 13.42 -10.36 -15.10
CA GLU A 116 11.98 -10.68 -15.09
C GLU A 116 11.13 -9.93 -16.13
N ASP A 117 10.02 -10.56 -16.53
CA ASP A 117 9.02 -10.08 -17.49
C ASP A 117 8.01 -9.14 -16.82
N ILE A 118 8.50 -8.01 -16.30
CA ILE A 118 7.68 -6.94 -15.68
C ILE A 118 7.66 -5.73 -16.62
N PRO A 119 6.53 -4.99 -16.74
CA PRO A 119 6.46 -3.76 -17.53
C PRO A 119 7.59 -2.77 -17.20
N LYS A 120 8.10 -2.06 -18.21
CA LYS A 120 9.18 -1.04 -18.05
C LYS A 120 8.75 0.15 -17.20
N GLU A 121 7.48 0.48 -17.29
CA GLU A 121 6.85 1.56 -16.53
C GLU A 121 5.53 1.01 -15.99
N LEU A 122 5.16 1.48 -14.81
CA LEU A 122 3.90 1.13 -14.18
C LEU A 122 3.19 2.41 -13.78
N THR A 123 1.96 2.58 -14.27
CA THR A 123 1.10 3.72 -13.93
C THR A 123 -0.19 3.21 -13.30
N TRP A 124 -0.59 3.83 -12.21
CA TRP A 124 -1.79 3.45 -11.46
C TRP A 124 -2.50 4.70 -10.93
N LYS A 125 -3.76 4.52 -10.53
CA LYS A 125 -4.54 5.61 -9.95
C LYS A 125 -4.27 5.74 -8.46
N LEU A 126 -3.93 6.95 -8.04
CA LEU A 126 -3.88 7.31 -6.63
C LEU A 126 -5.31 7.44 -6.12
N PHE A 127 -5.60 6.79 -5.00
CA PHE A 127 -6.84 7.05 -4.28
C PHE A 127 -6.85 8.49 -3.75
N LYS A 128 -8.06 9.04 -3.55
CA LYS A 128 -8.26 10.48 -3.33
C LYS A 128 -7.38 11.05 -2.21
N TYR A 129 -7.34 10.37 -1.07
CA TYR A 129 -6.54 10.81 0.08
C TYR A 129 -5.03 10.80 -0.21
N ALA A 130 -4.51 9.79 -0.91
CA ALA A 130 -3.12 9.78 -1.31
C ALA A 130 -2.80 10.95 -2.24
N TYR A 131 -3.64 11.17 -3.27
CA TYR A 131 -3.44 12.25 -4.23
C TYR A 131 -3.44 13.64 -3.57
N GLU A 132 -4.34 13.89 -2.61
CA GLU A 132 -4.41 15.16 -1.87
C GLU A 132 -3.11 15.47 -1.11
N ILE A 133 -2.48 14.46 -0.51
CA ILE A 133 -1.20 14.57 0.20
C ILE A 133 -0.05 14.85 -0.77
N VAL A 134 0.10 13.99 -1.79
CA VAL A 134 1.25 14.05 -2.71
C VAL A 134 1.14 15.19 -3.73
N SER A 135 0.00 15.87 -3.78
CA SER A 135 -0.15 17.11 -4.55
C SER A 135 0.29 18.36 -3.78
N LYS A 136 0.68 18.22 -2.50
CA LYS A 136 1.11 19.34 -1.64
C LYS A 136 2.35 18.96 -0.82
N PRO A 137 3.53 18.86 -1.45
CA PRO A 137 4.75 18.39 -0.80
C PRO A 137 5.08 19.09 0.53
N ALA A 138 4.88 20.41 0.61
CA ALA A 138 5.16 21.20 1.81
C ALA A 138 4.18 20.98 2.97
N GLU A 139 3.05 20.32 2.74
CA GLU A 139 2.01 20.05 3.74
C GLU A 139 1.96 18.58 4.17
N VAL A 140 2.83 17.72 3.62
CA VAL A 140 2.87 16.27 3.88
C VAL A 140 2.82 15.98 5.39
N LYS A 141 3.65 16.66 6.19
CA LYS A 141 3.65 16.54 7.66
C LYS A 141 2.30 16.79 8.33
N LYS A 142 1.52 17.76 7.84
CA LYS A 142 0.23 18.13 8.44
C LYS A 142 -0.89 17.15 8.05
N GLN A 143 -0.78 16.56 6.86
CA GLN A 143 -1.85 15.77 6.27
C GLN A 143 -1.70 14.27 6.53
N LEU A 144 -0.46 13.80 6.69
CA LEU A 144 -0.20 12.46 7.22
C LEU A 144 -0.36 12.52 8.74
N SER A 145 -1.43 11.93 9.25
CA SER A 145 -1.62 11.75 10.68
C SER A 145 -0.75 10.56 11.11
N TYR A 146 0.44 10.84 11.65
CA TYR A 146 1.41 9.81 12.03
C TYR A 146 1.06 9.15 13.36
N SER A 147 1.28 7.85 13.45
CA SER A 147 1.45 7.16 14.73
C SER A 147 2.95 6.87 14.90
N VAL A 148 3.51 7.19 16.07
CA VAL A 148 4.92 6.92 16.43
C VAL A 148 5.24 5.41 16.36
N LYS A 149 4.22 4.56 16.28
CA LYS A 149 4.34 3.10 16.29
C LYS A 149 4.10 2.45 14.92
N ASN A 150 4.00 3.21 13.83
CA ASN A 150 3.68 2.74 12.47
C ASN A 150 2.38 1.92 12.33
N SER A 151 1.70 1.52 13.41
CA SER A 151 0.46 0.77 13.32
C SER A 151 -0.73 1.69 13.11
N TYR A 152 -1.51 1.43 12.07
CA TYR A 152 -2.73 2.17 11.75
C TYR A 152 -3.74 1.35 10.95
N ILE A 153 -4.99 1.80 10.96
CA ILE A 153 -6.06 1.29 10.11
C ILE A 153 -6.63 2.45 9.30
N ARG A 154 -6.70 2.27 7.98
CA ARG A 154 -7.49 3.11 7.08
C ARG A 154 -8.64 2.28 6.54
N ILE A 155 -9.86 2.81 6.61
CA ILE A 155 -11.06 2.17 6.09
C ILE A 155 -11.57 3.01 4.93
N TYR A 156 -11.93 2.35 3.83
CA TYR A 156 -12.34 2.98 2.59
C TYR A 156 -13.63 2.37 2.06
N ASP A 157 -14.38 3.16 1.27
CA ASP A 157 -15.52 2.66 0.51
C ASP A 157 -15.08 1.89 -0.75
N ASP A 158 -16.05 1.43 -1.54
CA ASP A 158 -15.86 0.76 -2.84
C ASP A 158 -15.28 1.67 -3.94
N LYS A 159 -15.02 2.94 -3.63
CA LYS A 159 -14.43 3.94 -4.54
C LYS A 159 -13.09 4.46 -4.03
N ASN A 160 -12.48 3.77 -3.06
CA ASN A 160 -11.21 4.12 -2.45
C ASN A 160 -11.24 5.51 -1.75
N THR A 161 -12.42 5.96 -1.30
CA THR A 161 -12.57 7.16 -0.48
C THR A 161 -12.34 6.82 0.98
N LEU A 162 -11.41 7.51 1.64
CA LEU A 162 -11.13 7.31 3.07
C LEU A 162 -12.36 7.66 3.91
N LEU A 163 -12.88 6.67 4.65
CA LEU A 163 -14.03 6.80 5.55
C LEU A 163 -13.59 6.99 7.00
N LEU A 164 -12.52 6.31 7.41
CA LEU A 164 -12.03 6.34 8.78
C LEU A 164 -10.54 6.09 8.84
N PHE A 165 -9.87 6.79 9.75
CA PHE A 165 -8.46 6.57 10.08
C PHE A 165 -8.31 6.39 11.59
N ILE A 166 -7.67 5.30 12.00
CA ILE A 166 -7.42 4.95 13.39
C ILE A 166 -5.93 4.65 13.58
N THR A 167 -5.35 5.16 14.66
CA THR A 167 -3.99 4.85 15.12
C THR A 167 -4.03 4.29 16.54
N GLY A 168 -3.18 3.31 16.87
CA GLY A 168 -3.06 2.83 18.25
C GLY A 168 -2.33 1.50 18.39
N GLU A 169 -1.90 1.18 19.61
CA GLU A 169 -1.01 0.05 19.93
C GLU A 169 -1.72 -1.31 20.01
N LYS A 170 -3.06 -1.33 20.05
CA LYS A 170 -3.88 -2.53 20.27
C LYS A 170 -4.62 -3.00 19.01
N ILE A 171 -4.12 -2.69 17.82
CA ILE A 171 -4.85 -3.05 16.61
C ILE A 171 -4.86 -4.58 16.39
N LEU A 172 -3.75 -5.27 16.68
CA LEU A 172 -3.65 -6.73 16.57
C LEU A 172 -4.69 -7.44 17.46
N ASP A 173 -4.89 -6.99 18.70
CA ASP A 173 -5.88 -7.57 19.62
C ASP A 173 -7.30 -7.61 19.04
N ILE A 174 -7.65 -6.62 18.21
CA ILE A 174 -8.95 -6.55 17.55
C ILE A 174 -9.04 -7.57 16.43
N PHE A 175 -7.96 -7.78 15.68
CA PHE A 175 -7.88 -8.82 14.67
C PHE A 175 -8.00 -10.21 15.27
N ASP A 176 -7.22 -10.51 16.31
CA ASP A 176 -7.26 -11.80 17.01
C ASP A 176 -8.68 -12.08 17.54
N THR A 177 -9.38 -11.05 17.99
CA THR A 177 -10.78 -11.20 18.42
C THR A 177 -11.76 -11.39 17.25
N LEU A 178 -11.57 -10.67 16.13
CA LEU A 178 -12.48 -10.72 14.98
C LEU A 178 -12.36 -12.03 14.21
N PHE A 179 -11.18 -12.63 14.20
CA PHE A 179 -10.85 -13.78 13.36
C PHE A 179 -10.47 -15.05 14.15
N GLY A 180 -10.20 -14.93 15.45
CA GLY A 180 -9.69 -16.02 16.29
C GLY A 180 -8.18 -16.22 16.16
N GLU A 181 -7.59 -17.00 17.08
CA GLU A 181 -6.15 -17.33 17.09
C GLU A 181 -5.73 -18.23 15.90
N ASP A 182 -6.69 -18.84 15.20
CA ASP A 182 -6.47 -19.92 14.20
C ASP A 182 -6.52 -19.46 12.73
N ILE A 183 -6.22 -18.19 12.41
CA ILE A 183 -5.98 -17.81 11.00
C ILE A 183 -4.76 -18.57 10.41
N ALA A 184 -3.90 -19.11 11.29
CA ALA A 184 -2.68 -19.81 10.93
C ALA A 184 -2.89 -21.14 10.16
N GLU A 185 -4.09 -21.73 10.15
CA GLU A 185 -4.38 -23.01 9.48
C GLU A 185 -5.14 -22.89 8.15
N ILE A 186 -5.44 -21.67 7.69
CA ILE A 186 -6.19 -21.50 6.44
C ILE A 186 -5.22 -21.51 5.26
N GLU A 187 -5.55 -22.28 4.22
CA GLU A 187 -4.76 -22.34 2.98
C GLU A 187 -4.61 -20.94 2.38
N ILE A 188 -3.36 -20.46 2.34
CA ILE A 188 -2.99 -19.21 1.68
C ILE A 188 -2.81 -19.53 0.20
N GLU A 189 -3.63 -18.91 -0.66
CA GLU A 189 -3.35 -18.92 -2.09
C GLU A 189 -2.12 -18.03 -2.33
N GLU A 190 -0.97 -18.66 -2.62
CA GLU A 190 0.27 -17.93 -2.90
C GLU A 190 0.04 -16.91 -4.01
N ARG A 191 0.41 -15.66 -3.72
CA ARG A 191 0.28 -14.58 -4.69
C ARG A 191 1.48 -14.64 -5.62
N ASN A 192 1.23 -15.01 -6.88
CA ASN A 192 2.28 -14.91 -7.87
C ASN A 192 2.57 -13.43 -8.11
N LEU A 193 3.80 -12.96 -7.88
CA LEU A 193 4.15 -11.56 -8.14
C LEU A 193 4.06 -11.22 -9.63
N LYS A 194 4.16 -12.20 -10.52
CA LYS A 194 3.76 -12.04 -11.93
C LYS A 194 2.28 -11.72 -12.05
N SER A 195 1.44 -12.31 -11.20
CA SER A 195 0.00 -12.07 -11.23
C SER A 195 -0.40 -10.69 -10.74
N LEU A 196 0.41 -10.04 -9.87
CA LEU A 196 0.22 -8.63 -9.52
C LEU A 196 0.17 -7.73 -10.74
N PHE A 197 0.96 -8.05 -11.77
CA PHE A 197 1.08 -7.27 -13.00
C PHE A 197 0.34 -7.91 -14.18
N THR A 198 -0.39 -9.01 -13.94
CA THR A 198 -1.32 -9.60 -14.92
C THR A 198 -2.75 -9.24 -14.55
N ALA A 199 -3.61 -9.10 -15.54
CA ALA A 199 -4.92 -8.44 -15.45
C ALA A 199 -6.00 -9.10 -14.54
N GLU A 200 -5.67 -10.07 -13.69
CA GLU A 200 -6.66 -10.79 -12.87
C GLU A 200 -6.77 -10.17 -11.47
N SER A 201 -7.89 -9.50 -11.22
CA SER A 201 -8.23 -8.95 -9.91
C SER A 201 -8.49 -10.07 -8.89
N ILE A 202 -8.03 -9.87 -7.65
CA ILE A 202 -8.32 -10.78 -6.53
C ILE A 202 -9.82 -10.84 -6.18
N HIS A 203 -10.59 -9.86 -6.64
CA HIS A 203 -12.00 -9.75 -6.35
C HIS A 203 -12.83 -10.72 -7.20
N ASN A 204 -12.29 -11.19 -8.33
CA ASN A 204 -12.97 -12.11 -9.27
C ASN A 204 -14.38 -11.61 -9.65
N GLY A 205 -14.52 -10.31 -9.92
CA GLY A 205 -15.80 -9.68 -10.27
C GLY A 205 -16.76 -9.43 -9.11
N ARG A 206 -16.38 -9.76 -7.86
CA ARG A 206 -17.18 -9.42 -6.68
C ARG A 206 -17.08 -7.94 -6.36
N GLU A 207 -18.20 -7.32 -6.03
CA GLU A 207 -18.23 -5.93 -5.59
C GLU A 207 -17.77 -5.82 -4.14
N VAL A 208 -16.70 -5.04 -3.90
CA VAL A 208 -16.25 -4.68 -2.56
C VAL A 208 -17.33 -3.80 -1.90
N LEU A 209 -17.65 -4.10 -0.64
CA LEU A 209 -18.51 -3.27 0.22
C LEU A 209 -17.66 -2.20 0.92
N VAL A 210 -16.55 -2.63 1.49
CA VAL A 210 -15.63 -1.82 2.29
C VAL A 210 -14.29 -2.54 2.28
N HIS A 211 -13.21 -1.77 2.22
CA HIS A 211 -11.88 -2.33 2.38
C HIS A 211 -11.07 -1.62 3.47
N TYR A 212 -10.24 -2.40 4.13
CA TYR A 212 -9.38 -1.96 5.22
C TYR A 212 -7.94 -2.07 4.74
N SER A 213 -7.15 -1.04 5.01
CA SER A 213 -5.70 -1.13 5.02
C SER A 213 -5.21 -1.12 6.44
N PHE A 214 -4.62 -2.23 6.83
CA PHE A 214 -3.93 -2.36 8.10
C PHE A 214 -2.43 -2.23 7.87
N MET A 215 -1.80 -1.42 8.70
CA MET A 215 -0.36 -1.36 8.86
C MET A 215 -0.02 -1.78 10.27
N ASP A 216 1.00 -2.62 10.38
CA ASP A 216 1.68 -2.89 11.64
C ASP A 216 3.17 -3.06 11.39
N ASP A 217 3.97 -2.20 12.02
CA ASP A 217 5.39 -2.04 11.74
C ASP A 217 5.71 -1.96 10.23
N ASP A 218 6.04 -3.10 9.62
CA ASP A 218 6.47 -3.27 8.23
C ASP A 218 5.49 -4.05 7.35
N LYS A 219 4.35 -4.48 7.91
CA LYS A 219 3.36 -5.32 7.22
C LYS A 219 2.12 -4.52 6.85
N ILE A 220 1.84 -4.50 5.55
CA ILE A 220 0.57 -4.04 5.01
C ILE A 220 -0.32 -5.26 4.78
N MET A 221 -1.47 -5.28 5.44
CA MET A 221 -2.54 -6.23 5.12
C MET A 221 -3.75 -5.47 4.59
N LYS A 222 -4.39 -5.99 3.53
CA LYS A 222 -5.67 -5.44 3.06
C LYS A 222 -6.79 -6.42 3.32
N LEU A 223 -7.93 -5.93 3.77
CA LEU A 223 -9.11 -6.75 3.95
C LEU A 223 -10.20 -6.21 3.06
N TYR A 224 -10.79 -7.07 2.24
CA TYR A 224 -11.87 -6.73 1.31
C TYR A 224 -13.11 -7.50 1.69
N LEU A 225 -14.08 -6.82 2.29
CA LEU A 225 -15.39 -7.39 2.55
C LEU A 225 -16.29 -7.11 1.35
N TYR A 226 -17.00 -8.13 0.87
CA TYR A 226 -17.82 -8.03 -0.34
C TYR A 226 -19.30 -7.78 -0.04
N LYS A 227 -20.02 -7.16 -0.98
CA LYS A 227 -21.47 -6.89 -0.84
C LYS A 227 -22.27 -8.20 -0.81
N ASN A 228 -23.33 -8.21 -0.02
CA ASN A 228 -24.30 -9.31 0.08
C ASN A 228 -23.72 -10.66 0.51
N THR A 229 -22.54 -10.68 1.14
CA THR A 229 -21.89 -11.88 1.63
C THR A 229 -21.11 -11.59 2.91
N LYS A 230 -20.75 -12.66 3.62
CA LYS A 230 -19.81 -12.62 4.75
C LYS A 230 -18.40 -13.04 4.33
N GLU A 231 -18.20 -13.29 3.04
CA GLU A 231 -16.89 -13.57 2.50
C GLU A 231 -16.02 -12.31 2.52
N MET A 232 -14.76 -12.52 2.86
CA MET A 232 -13.75 -11.50 2.89
C MET A 232 -12.44 -12.07 2.33
N ASN A 233 -11.72 -11.27 1.55
CA ASN A 233 -10.33 -11.59 1.20
C ASN A 233 -9.40 -10.79 2.13
N ILE A 234 -8.38 -11.44 2.67
CA ILE A 234 -7.24 -10.80 3.33
C ILE A 234 -6.04 -10.94 2.41
N THR A 235 -5.43 -9.83 1.99
CA THR A 235 -4.20 -9.84 1.21
C THR A 235 -3.01 -9.52 2.08
N THR A 236 -1.94 -10.25 1.85
CA THR A 236 -0.62 -10.03 2.43
C THR A 236 0.41 -9.86 1.30
N ASP A 237 1.67 -9.71 1.68
CA ASP A 237 2.82 -9.77 0.78
C ASP A 237 3.03 -11.16 0.14
N THR A 238 2.51 -12.22 0.76
CA THR A 238 2.73 -13.61 0.36
C THR A 238 1.53 -14.25 -0.33
N GLY A 239 0.32 -13.73 -0.13
CA GLY A 239 -0.86 -14.46 -0.56
C GLY A 239 -2.19 -13.73 -0.40
N VAL A 240 -3.23 -14.43 -0.83
CA VAL A 240 -4.62 -14.08 -0.55
C VAL A 240 -5.24 -15.18 0.28
N LEU A 241 -5.81 -14.77 1.40
CA LEU A 241 -6.54 -15.61 2.32
C LEU A 241 -8.04 -15.34 2.17
N LYS A 242 -8.83 -16.39 1.95
CA LYS A 242 -10.29 -16.29 1.84
C LYS A 242 -10.92 -16.68 3.18
N VAL A 243 -11.71 -15.78 3.76
CA VAL A 243 -12.31 -15.95 5.09
C VAL A 243 -13.83 -15.80 4.99
N ASN A 244 -14.57 -16.65 5.69
CA ASN A 244 -15.99 -16.45 5.96
C ASN A 244 -16.15 -15.89 7.37
N LEU A 245 -16.70 -14.68 7.47
CA LEU A 245 -16.87 -13.99 8.75
C LEU A 245 -17.99 -14.61 9.60
N SER A 246 -17.79 -14.60 10.92
CA SER A 246 -18.88 -14.78 11.88
C SER A 246 -19.89 -13.63 11.77
N GLU A 247 -21.11 -13.80 12.31
CA GLU A 247 -22.12 -12.73 12.36
C GLU A 247 -21.61 -11.48 13.09
N GLU A 248 -20.87 -11.69 14.17
CA GLU A 248 -20.30 -10.62 14.97
C GLU A 248 -19.23 -9.86 14.20
N ALA A 249 -18.28 -10.58 13.58
CA ALA A 249 -17.22 -9.99 12.80
C ALA A 249 -17.78 -9.23 11.59
N TYR A 250 -18.75 -9.80 10.88
CA TYR A 250 -19.44 -9.13 9.77
C TYR A 250 -20.12 -7.83 10.23
N ARG A 251 -20.85 -7.83 11.35
CA ARG A 251 -21.49 -6.63 11.89
C ARG A 251 -20.49 -5.52 12.25
N ILE A 252 -19.30 -5.88 12.72
CA ILE A 252 -18.24 -4.93 13.08
C ILE A 252 -17.55 -4.40 11.82
N LEU A 253 -17.17 -5.28 10.89
CA LEU A 253 -16.39 -4.96 9.69
C LEU A 253 -17.21 -4.41 8.52
N SER A 254 -18.53 -4.58 8.49
CA SER A 254 -19.39 -4.04 7.42
C SER A 254 -19.61 -2.53 7.50
N SER A 255 -19.17 -1.87 8.58
CA SER A 255 -19.40 -0.45 8.80
C SER A 255 -18.23 0.19 9.54
N PRO A 256 -17.60 1.24 8.99
CA PRO A 256 -16.56 1.99 9.69
C PRO A 256 -17.01 2.49 11.06
N LYS A 257 -18.29 2.87 11.20
CA LYS A 257 -18.86 3.33 12.48
C LYS A 257 -18.97 2.19 13.49
N SER A 258 -19.34 0.99 13.06
CA SER A 258 -19.38 -0.19 13.93
C SER A 258 -17.97 -0.56 14.38
N PHE A 259 -17.04 -0.58 13.44
CA PHE A 259 -15.62 -0.81 13.70
C PHE A 259 -15.05 0.17 14.71
N GLN A 260 -15.28 1.48 14.51
CA GLN A 260 -14.81 2.53 15.42
C GLN A 260 -15.31 2.33 16.86
N LYS A 261 -16.62 2.06 17.02
CA LYS A 261 -17.21 1.82 18.33
C LYS A 261 -16.58 0.62 19.04
N GLU A 262 -16.29 -0.44 18.30
CA GLU A 262 -15.65 -1.62 18.87
C GLU A 262 -14.19 -1.36 19.23
N PHE A 263 -13.46 -0.62 18.39
CA PHE A 263 -12.11 -0.16 18.67
C PHE A 263 -12.05 0.67 19.96
N GLU A 264 -12.97 1.62 20.13
CA GLU A 264 -13.02 2.52 21.29
C GLU A 264 -13.32 1.80 22.62
N LYS A 265 -14.13 0.73 22.61
CA LYS A 265 -14.40 -0.07 23.82
C LYS A 265 -13.18 -0.81 24.36
N ARG A 266 -12.23 -1.13 23.48
CA ARG A 266 -11.06 -1.98 23.78
C ARG A 266 -9.80 -1.17 24.10
N ARG A 267 -9.86 0.14 23.88
CA ARG A 267 -8.80 1.09 24.19
C ARG A 267 -8.64 1.26 25.69
#